data_AF-A0A1G3A678-F1
#
_entry.id   AF-A0A1G3A678-F1
#
_cell.length_a   1.000
_cell.length_b   1.000
_cell.length_c   1.000
_cell.angle_alpha   90.00
_cell.angle_beta   90.00
_cell.angle_gamma   90.00
#
_symmetry.space_group_name_H-M   'P 1'
#
loop_
_entity.id
_entity.type
_entity.pdbx_description
1 polymer ?
#
loop_
_entity_poly.entity_id
_entity_poly.type
_entity_poly.pdbx_seq_one_letter_code
_entity_poly.pdbx_strand_id
1 'polypeptide(L)'
;MPTRYLLPCSCGAHVTVDLGQAGATVRCHCGATLVVPTMRQLRRLQPAAPAEGDLGRRWGSSQGVMLLGLSVAVLGAALALLLWLKQPVAPAVDSATALEQLDAGIRALTPLQSWLLWQQMVAEGLVQYDTPVELAYRRQLAVNRHWIRLSLAGGAVGLLVFLAAVLGAPQPPSRQRASGQT
;
A
#
# COMPACT_ATOMS: atom_id res chain seq x y z
N MET A 1 1.80 1.19 33.76
CA MET A 1 1.55 -0.27 33.68
C MET A 1 0.61 -0.64 34.83
N PRO A 2 -0.55 -1.26 34.58
CA PRO A 2 -1.46 -1.66 35.67
C PRO A 2 -0.84 -2.81 36.46
N THR A 3 -0.36 -2.53 37.66
CA THR A 3 0.22 -3.55 38.54
C THR A 3 -0.92 -4.24 39.29
N ARG A 4 -1.12 -5.52 38.99
CA ARG A 4 -2.11 -6.37 39.65
C ARG A 4 -1.47 -7.09 40.83
N TYR A 5 -2.20 -7.23 41.92
CA TYR A 5 -1.76 -7.86 43.16
C TYR A 5 -2.69 -9.01 43.52
N LEU A 6 -2.18 -10.03 44.20
CA LEU A 6 -2.97 -11.14 44.70
C LEU A 6 -3.35 -10.88 46.16
N LEU A 7 -4.66 -10.78 46.41
CA LEU A 7 -5.22 -10.65 47.76
C LEU A 7 -5.63 -12.04 48.27
N PRO A 8 -5.03 -12.55 49.36
CA PRO A 8 -5.40 -13.84 49.93
C PRO A 8 -6.77 -13.75 50.61
N CYS A 9 -7.61 -14.76 50.40
CA CYS A 9 -8.89 -14.93 51.07
C CYS A 9 -8.79 -16.01 52.16
N SER A 10 -9.66 -15.95 53.18
CA SER A 10 -9.78 -16.97 54.23
C SER A 10 -10.14 -18.37 53.71
N CYS A 11 -10.69 -18.48 52.50
CA CYS A 11 -10.94 -19.75 51.83
C CYS A 11 -9.70 -20.37 51.14
N GLY A 12 -8.53 -19.72 51.22
CA GLY A 12 -7.29 -20.17 50.59
C GLY A 12 -7.11 -19.72 49.13
N ALA A 13 -8.13 -19.12 48.52
CA ALA A 13 -8.03 -18.58 47.16
C ALA A 13 -7.42 -17.18 47.11
N HIS A 14 -6.87 -16.82 45.96
CA HIS A 14 -6.27 -15.52 45.69
C HIS A 14 -7.14 -14.72 44.72
N VAL A 15 -7.51 -13.50 45.11
CA VAL A 15 -8.28 -12.59 44.26
C VAL A 15 -7.33 -11.57 43.63
N THR A 16 -7.37 -11.45 42.31
CA THR A 16 -6.54 -10.47 41.60
C THR A 16 -7.17 -9.09 41.69
N VAL A 17 -6.44 -8.12 42.25
CA VAL A 17 -6.90 -6.73 42.44
C VAL A 17 -5.93 -5.75 41.81
N ASP A 18 -6.44 -4.63 41.29
CA ASP A 18 -5.63 -3.54 40.76
C ASP A 18 -5.34 -2.48 41.83
N LEU A 19 -4.27 -1.71 41.67
CA LEU A 19 -3.91 -0.59 42.55
C LEU A 19 -5.03 0.47 42.59
N GLY A 20 -5.79 0.64 41.52
CA GLY A 20 -6.98 1.50 41.47
C GLY A 20 -8.17 1.02 42.31
N GLN A 21 -8.15 -0.21 42.82
CA GLN A 21 -9.19 -0.77 43.69
C GLN A 21 -8.82 -0.68 45.18
N ALA A 22 -7.75 0.03 45.54
CA ALA A 22 -7.35 0.22 46.92
C ALA A 22 -8.46 0.86 47.76
N GLY A 23 -8.80 0.25 48.90
CA GLY A 23 -9.90 0.71 49.75
C GLY A 23 -11.30 0.33 49.26
N ALA A 24 -11.44 -0.34 48.11
CA ALA A 24 -12.72 -0.89 47.67
C ALA A 24 -13.04 -2.21 48.38
N THR A 25 -14.28 -2.69 48.23
CA THR A 25 -14.70 -4.04 48.63
C THR A 25 -14.84 -4.91 47.40
N VAL A 26 -14.22 -6.09 47.42
CA VAL A 26 -14.29 -7.08 46.35
C VAL A 26 -14.88 -8.38 46.88
N ARG A 27 -15.74 -9.03 46.10
CA ARG A 27 -16.28 -10.34 46.47
C ARG A 27 -15.35 -11.44 45.98
N CYS A 28 -15.04 -12.37 46.88
CA CYS A 28 -14.33 -13.59 46.53
C CYS A 28 -15.32 -14.62 45.96
N HIS A 29 -14.81 -15.58 45.17
CA HIS A 29 -15.59 -16.68 44.61
C HIS A 29 -16.32 -17.55 45.65
N CYS A 30 -15.86 -17.54 46.91
CA CYS A 30 -16.51 -18.22 48.03
C CYS A 30 -17.69 -17.42 48.61
N GLY A 31 -18.04 -16.28 48.02
CA GLY A 31 -19.10 -15.38 48.49
C GLY A 31 -18.67 -14.38 49.57
N ALA A 32 -17.46 -14.51 50.13
CA ALA A 32 -16.96 -13.59 51.14
C ALA A 32 -16.64 -12.20 50.56
N THR A 33 -17.00 -11.14 51.28
CA THR A 33 -16.62 -9.76 50.92
C THR A 33 -15.28 -9.42 51.57
N LEU A 34 -14.27 -9.13 50.76
CA LEU A 34 -12.93 -8.76 51.18
C LEU A 34 -12.74 -7.25 51.01
N VAL A 35 -12.22 -6.60 52.04
CA VAL A 35 -11.80 -5.19 51.93
C VAL A 35 -10.40 -5.17 51.34
N VAL A 36 -10.24 -4.46 50.22
CA VAL A 36 -8.95 -4.28 49.57
C VAL A 36 -8.11 -3.35 50.46
N PRO A 37 -6.92 -3.78 50.91
CA PRO A 37 -6.06 -2.97 51.75
C PRO A 37 -5.67 -1.64 51.09
N THR A 38 -5.19 -0.71 51.90
CA THR A 38 -4.70 0.59 51.39
C THR A 38 -3.57 0.41 50.38
N MET A 39 -3.35 1.40 49.50
CA MET A 39 -2.30 1.32 48.47
C MET A 39 -0.92 0.96 49.05
N ARG A 40 -0.61 1.42 50.27
CA ARG A 40 0.67 1.13 50.95
C ARG A 40 0.80 -0.33 51.36
N GLN A 41 -0.30 -0.98 51.71
CA GLN A 41 -0.35 -2.40 52.08
C GLN A 41 -0.40 -3.31 50.85
N LEU A 42 -1.09 -2.89 49.78
CA LEU A 42 -1.10 -3.60 48.49
C LEU A 42 0.32 -3.77 47.92
N ARG A 43 1.18 -2.76 48.04
CA ARG A 43 2.59 -2.86 47.61
C ARG A 43 3.43 -3.89 48.38
N ARG A 44 2.93 -4.40 49.52
CA ARG A 44 3.57 -5.47 50.29
C ARG A 44 3.04 -6.86 49.91
N LEU A 45 1.95 -6.95 49.14
CA LEU A 45 1.42 -8.22 48.65
C LEU A 45 2.20 -8.69 47.44
N GLN A 46 2.12 -10.00 47.18
CA GLN A 46 2.79 -10.61 46.04
C GLN A 46 2.18 -10.05 44.74
N PRO A 47 2.99 -9.43 43.87
CA PRO A 47 2.50 -9.01 42.56
C PRO A 47 2.01 -10.25 41.82
N ALA A 48 0.82 -10.17 41.24
CA ALA A 48 0.36 -11.22 40.35
C ALA A 48 1.37 -11.32 39.20
N ALA A 49 1.83 -12.53 38.89
CA ALA A 49 2.64 -12.74 37.70
C ALA A 49 1.91 -12.07 36.52
N PRO A 50 2.59 -11.21 35.74
CA PRO A 50 1.96 -10.61 34.57
C PRO A 50 1.39 -11.77 33.76
N ALA A 51 0.08 -11.74 33.49
CA ALA A 51 -0.54 -12.76 32.65
C ALA A 51 0.31 -12.85 31.39
N GLU A 52 0.88 -14.03 31.11
CA GLU A 52 1.83 -14.28 30.03
C GLU A 52 1.27 -13.96 28.62
N GLY A 53 0.03 -13.49 28.54
CA GLY A 53 -0.65 -13.02 27.34
C GLY A 53 -0.49 -11.53 27.00
N ASP A 54 0.16 -10.70 27.81
CA ASP A 54 0.40 -9.28 27.46
C ASP A 54 1.81 -9.02 26.89
N LEU A 55 2.37 -10.03 26.23
CA LEU A 55 3.50 -9.86 25.31
C LEU A 55 2.99 -9.09 24.09
N GLY A 56 3.03 -7.76 24.21
CA GLY A 56 2.84 -6.73 23.20
C GLY A 56 2.23 -7.22 21.90
N ARG A 57 0.90 -7.09 21.78
CA ARG A 57 0.09 -7.15 20.54
C ARG A 57 0.89 -7.72 19.37
N ARG A 58 1.15 -9.04 19.41
CA ARG A 58 1.98 -9.74 18.42
C ARG A 58 1.42 -9.40 17.04
N TRP A 59 2.24 -8.72 16.22
CA TRP A 59 1.94 -8.44 14.83
C TRP A 59 1.62 -9.79 14.16
N GLY A 60 0.36 -10.00 13.79
CA GLY A 60 -0.07 -11.25 13.20
C GLY A 60 0.59 -11.42 11.83
N SER A 61 1.02 -12.63 11.48
CA SER A 61 1.61 -12.90 10.15
C SER A 61 0.71 -12.42 9.00
N SER A 62 -0.62 -12.48 9.18
CA SER A 62 -1.61 -11.92 8.26
C SER A 62 -1.48 -10.41 8.07
N GLN A 63 -1.25 -9.64 9.15
CA GLN A 63 -1.05 -8.19 9.10
C GLN A 63 0.23 -7.83 8.34
N GLY A 64 1.28 -8.64 8.45
CA GLY A 64 2.52 -8.47 7.68
C GLY A 64 2.30 -8.67 6.18
N VAL A 65 1.58 -9.76 5.81
CA VAL A 65 1.25 -10.05 4.40
C VAL A 65 0.32 -8.99 3.81
N MET A 66 -0.66 -8.49 4.58
CA MET A 66 -1.52 -7.38 4.13
C MET A 66 -0.70 -6.12 3.83
N LEU A 67 0.20 -5.72 4.73
CA LEU A 67 0.99 -4.50 4.56
C LEU A 67 1.97 -4.63 3.39
N LEU A 68 2.54 -5.82 3.20
CA LEU A 68 3.39 -6.12 2.05
C LEU A 68 2.61 -6.07 0.72
N GLY A 69 1.46 -6.74 0.63
CA GLY A 69 0.62 -6.71 -0.57
C GLY A 69 0.15 -5.30 -0.92
N LEU A 70 -0.31 -4.54 0.09
CA LEU A 70 -0.73 -3.14 -0.08
C LEU A 70 0.42 -2.25 -0.51
N SER A 71 1.60 -2.39 0.09
CA SER A 71 2.76 -1.56 -0.28
C SER A 71 3.22 -1.83 -1.72
N VAL A 72 3.26 -3.10 -2.16
CA VAL A 72 3.55 -3.45 -3.55
C VAL A 72 2.49 -2.87 -4.51
N ALA A 73 1.21 -2.97 -4.15
CA ALA A 73 0.12 -2.41 -4.96
C ALA A 73 0.24 -0.88 -5.13
N VAL A 74 0.46 -0.17 -4.03
CA VAL A 74 0.61 1.29 -4.02
C VAL A 74 1.87 1.73 -4.78
N LEU A 75 3.00 1.06 -4.58
CA LEU A 75 4.25 1.37 -5.28
C LEU A 75 4.13 1.12 -6.79
N GLY A 76 3.50 0.01 -7.20
CA GLY A 76 3.24 -0.29 -8.61
C GLY A 76 2.36 0.76 -9.28
N ALA A 77 1.26 1.16 -8.61
CA ALA A 77 0.37 2.21 -9.10
C ALA A 77 1.05 3.58 -9.15
N ALA A 78 1.82 3.96 -8.13
CA ALA A 78 2.55 5.22 -8.10
C ALA A 78 3.60 5.28 -9.22
N LEU A 79 4.34 4.20 -9.45
CA LEU A 79 5.31 4.12 -10.54
C LEU A 79 4.64 4.22 -11.91
N ALA A 80 3.52 3.50 -12.12
CA ALA A 80 2.74 3.61 -13.35
C ALA A 80 2.27 5.06 -13.60
N LEU A 81 1.77 5.74 -12.58
CA LEU A 81 1.32 7.12 -12.66
C LEU A 81 2.48 8.07 -12.98
N LEU A 82 3.63 7.92 -12.32
CA LEU A 82 4.81 8.73 -12.59
C LEU A 82 5.29 8.58 -14.04
N LEU A 83 5.37 7.34 -14.53
CA LEU A 83 5.75 7.05 -15.91
C LEU A 83 4.73 7.59 -16.93
N TRP A 84 3.44 7.62 -16.55
CA TRP A 84 2.38 8.21 -17.36
C TRP A 84 2.47 9.74 -17.40
N LEU A 85 2.69 10.39 -16.26
CA LEU A 85 2.89 11.85 -16.18
C LEU A 85 4.16 12.32 -16.87
N LYS A 86 5.20 11.47 -16.92
CA LYS A 86 6.46 11.72 -17.62
C LYS A 86 6.46 11.21 -19.06
N GLN A 87 5.29 10.98 -19.66
CA GLN A 87 5.22 10.58 -21.07
C GLN A 87 5.92 11.63 -21.95
N PRO A 88 6.76 11.18 -22.90
CA PRO A 88 7.38 12.09 -23.85
C PRO A 88 6.27 12.74 -24.68
N VAL A 89 6.30 14.07 -24.75
CA VAL A 89 5.41 14.84 -25.63
C VAL A 89 5.84 14.58 -27.07
N ALA A 90 4.87 14.41 -27.96
CA ALA A 90 5.16 14.27 -29.38
C ALA A 90 5.96 15.48 -29.85
N PRO A 91 7.00 15.30 -30.69
CA PRO A 91 7.73 16.43 -31.25
C PRO A 91 6.73 17.33 -31.97
N ALA A 92 6.51 18.54 -31.45
CA ALA A 92 5.67 19.52 -32.10
C ALA A 92 6.43 20.03 -33.31
N VAL A 93 6.16 19.43 -34.48
CA VAL A 93 6.60 19.99 -35.75
C VAL A 93 5.76 21.24 -35.96
N ASP A 94 6.40 22.40 -35.86
CA ASP A 94 5.74 23.64 -36.21
C ASP A 94 5.44 23.60 -37.72
N SER A 95 4.16 23.38 -38.01
CA SER A 95 3.69 23.17 -39.39
C SER A 95 4.01 24.37 -40.28
N ALA A 96 4.08 25.58 -39.73
CA ALA A 96 4.38 26.78 -40.51
C ALA A 96 5.83 26.78 -40.99
N THR A 97 6.78 26.59 -40.09
CA THR A 97 8.21 26.51 -40.44
C THR A 97 8.53 25.27 -41.27
N ALA A 98 7.87 24.13 -41.02
CA ALA A 98 8.04 22.93 -41.82
C ALA A 98 7.56 23.12 -43.26
N LEU A 99 6.41 23.78 -43.47
CA LEU A 99 5.90 24.11 -44.80
C LEU A 99 6.81 25.09 -45.54
N GLU A 100 7.34 26.10 -44.84
CA GLU A 100 8.27 27.07 -45.42
C GLU A 100 9.58 26.43 -45.86
N GLN A 101 10.14 25.54 -45.03
CA GLN A 101 11.33 24.75 -45.38
C GLN A 101 11.07 23.83 -46.59
N LEU A 102 9.89 23.22 -46.64
CA LEU A 102 9.50 22.36 -47.77
C LEU A 102 9.35 23.16 -49.06
N ASP A 103 8.68 24.32 -49.02
CA ASP A 103 8.50 25.21 -50.18
C ASP A 103 9.85 25.72 -50.71
N ALA A 104 10.75 26.12 -49.81
CA ALA A 104 12.11 26.52 -50.18
C ALA A 104 12.88 25.37 -50.86
N GLY A 105 12.76 24.15 -50.34
CA GLY A 105 13.35 22.96 -50.95
C GLY A 105 12.78 22.64 -52.33
N ILE A 106 11.45 22.75 -52.50
CA ILE A 106 10.77 22.51 -53.77
C ILE A 106 11.19 23.54 -54.82
N ARG A 107 11.27 24.83 -54.45
CA ARG A 107 11.70 25.91 -55.36
C ARG A 107 13.15 25.78 -55.79
N ALA A 108 13.99 25.14 -55.00
CA ALA A 108 15.40 24.92 -55.32
C ALA A 108 15.62 23.76 -56.31
N LEU A 109 14.60 22.92 -56.56
CA LEU A 109 14.71 21.79 -57.49
C LEU A 109 14.61 22.26 -58.94
N THR A 110 15.51 21.73 -59.78
CA THR A 110 15.42 21.91 -61.24
C THR A 110 14.28 21.06 -61.83
N PRO A 111 13.72 21.41 -63.01
CA PRO A 111 12.65 20.63 -63.63
C PRO A 111 13.00 19.15 -63.85
N LEU A 112 14.26 18.84 -64.19
CA LEU A 112 14.72 17.46 -64.36
C LEU A 112 14.79 16.72 -63.02
N GLN A 113 15.25 17.37 -61.94
CA GLN A 113 15.27 16.78 -60.60
C GLN A 113 13.86 16.51 -60.09
N SER A 114 12.93 17.44 -60.30
CA SER A 114 11.52 17.27 -59.93
C SER A 114 10.89 16.08 -60.67
N TRP A 115 11.19 15.91 -61.96
CA TRP A 115 10.73 14.75 -62.74
C TRP A 115 11.29 13.42 -62.21
N LEU A 116 12.59 13.37 -61.92
CA LEU A 116 13.23 12.17 -61.37
C LEU A 116 12.68 11.82 -59.97
N LEU A 117 12.50 12.82 -59.11
CA LEU A 117 11.90 12.65 -57.79
C LEU A 117 10.46 12.11 -57.90
N TRP A 118 9.66 12.64 -58.83
CA TRP A 118 8.31 12.14 -59.09
C TRP A 118 8.33 10.69 -59.59
N GLN A 119 9.21 10.34 -60.54
CA GLN A 119 9.34 8.95 -60.99
C GLN A 119 9.71 8.01 -59.84
N GLN A 120 10.59 8.44 -58.94
CA GLN A 120 10.93 7.68 -57.75
C GLN A 120 9.71 7.49 -56.84
N MET A 121 8.94 8.55 -56.56
CA MET A 121 7.71 8.45 -55.76
C MET A 121 6.65 7.54 -56.40
N VAL A 122 6.52 7.54 -57.72
CA VAL A 122 5.58 6.64 -58.42
C VAL A 122 6.05 5.19 -58.35
N ALA A 123 7.35 4.96 -58.48
CA ALA A 123 7.93 3.62 -58.42
C ALA A 123 7.89 3.01 -57.01
N GLU A 124 8.18 3.80 -55.98
CA GLU A 124 8.19 3.37 -54.57
C GLU A 124 6.78 3.45 -53.92
N GLY A 125 5.87 4.23 -54.52
CA GLY A 125 4.58 4.57 -53.95
C GLY A 125 4.69 5.70 -52.92
N LEU A 126 3.53 6.22 -52.48
CA LEU A 126 3.47 7.21 -51.41
C LEU A 126 3.70 6.54 -50.04
N VAL A 127 4.94 6.12 -49.79
CA VAL A 127 5.36 5.58 -48.50
C VAL A 127 5.61 6.76 -47.55
N GLN A 128 4.92 6.77 -46.42
CA GLN A 128 5.25 7.70 -45.34
C GLN A 128 6.56 7.25 -44.69
N TYR A 129 7.63 8.02 -44.90
CA TYR A 129 8.88 7.82 -44.19
C TYR A 129 8.74 8.36 -42.78
N ASP A 130 8.85 7.49 -41.78
CA ASP A 130 9.02 7.94 -40.40
C ASP A 130 10.37 8.66 -40.30
N THR A 131 10.35 9.91 -39.87
CA THR A 131 11.59 10.66 -39.61
C THR A 131 12.38 9.98 -38.49
N PRO A 132 13.73 10.11 -38.43
CA PRO A 132 14.52 9.51 -37.37
C PRO A 132 14.08 9.96 -35.96
N VAL A 133 13.55 11.18 -35.85
CA VAL A 133 12.97 11.74 -34.62
C VAL A 133 11.68 11.02 -34.25
N GLU A 134 10.79 10.77 -35.21
CA GLU A 134 9.54 10.03 -35.00
C GLU A 134 9.81 8.56 -34.61
N LEU A 135 10.77 7.92 -35.26
CA LEU A 135 11.23 6.56 -34.91
C LEU A 135 11.77 6.50 -33.48
N ALA A 136 12.61 7.46 -33.08
CA ALA A 136 13.15 7.54 -31.73
C ALA A 136 12.01 7.76 -30.70
N TYR A 137 11.07 8.65 -31.01
CA TYR A 137 9.89 8.93 -30.18
C TYR A 137 9.04 7.68 -29.97
N ARG A 138 8.67 6.97 -31.04
CA ARG A 138 7.89 5.73 -30.97
C ARG A 138 8.60 4.63 -30.19
N ARG A 139 9.92 4.50 -30.37
CA ARG A 139 10.73 3.54 -29.60
C ARG A 139 10.68 3.84 -28.11
N GLN A 140 10.80 5.11 -27.73
CA GLN A 140 10.74 5.53 -26.34
C GLN A 140 9.35 5.33 -25.73
N LEU A 141 8.29 5.61 -26.49
CA LEU A 141 6.90 5.30 -26.12
C LEU A 141 6.67 3.81 -25.88
N ALA A 142 7.17 2.95 -26.76
CA ALA A 142 7.01 1.50 -26.65
C ALA A 142 7.66 0.96 -25.38
N VAL A 143 8.89 1.42 -25.08
CA VAL A 143 9.60 1.08 -23.84
C VAL A 143 8.83 1.58 -22.61
N ASN A 144 8.39 2.84 -22.60
CA ASN A 144 7.64 3.39 -21.47
C ASN A 144 6.32 2.65 -21.22
N ARG A 145 5.57 2.33 -22.29
CA ARG A 145 4.34 1.52 -22.20
C ARG A 145 4.61 0.12 -21.64
N HIS A 146 5.72 -0.50 -22.03
CA HIS A 146 6.09 -1.80 -21.49
C HIS A 146 6.32 -1.73 -19.97
N TRP A 147 7.07 -0.73 -19.50
CA TRP A 147 7.31 -0.50 -18.07
C TRP A 147 6.02 -0.19 -17.29
N ILE A 148 5.12 0.63 -17.84
CA ILE A 148 3.80 0.90 -17.24
C ILE A 148 2.98 -0.40 -17.11
N ARG A 149 2.98 -1.26 -18.14
CA ARG A 149 2.26 -2.55 -18.06
C ARG A 149 2.86 -3.46 -16.99
N LEU A 150 4.18 -3.53 -16.90
CA LEU A 150 4.86 -4.33 -15.88
C LEU A 150 4.58 -3.81 -14.47
N SER A 151 4.59 -2.50 -14.24
CA SER A 151 4.29 -1.92 -12.92
C SER A 151 2.83 -2.12 -12.52
N LEU A 152 1.89 -1.98 -13.46
CA LEU A 152 0.47 -2.28 -13.23
C LEU A 152 0.24 -3.77 -12.96
N ALA A 153 0.89 -4.66 -13.70
CA ALA A 153 0.80 -6.10 -13.47
C ALA A 153 1.34 -6.48 -12.08
N GLY A 154 2.51 -5.96 -11.70
CA GLY A 154 3.07 -6.14 -10.36
C GLY A 154 2.17 -5.59 -9.25
N GLY A 155 1.60 -4.39 -9.46
CA GLY A 155 0.65 -3.79 -8.53
C GLY A 155 -0.64 -4.60 -8.39
N ALA A 156 -1.17 -5.16 -9.48
CA ALA A 156 -2.34 -6.03 -9.46
C ALA A 156 -2.08 -7.33 -8.68
N VAL A 157 -0.89 -7.93 -8.84
CA VAL A 157 -0.48 -9.09 -8.02
C VAL A 157 -0.42 -8.73 -6.54
N GLY A 158 0.19 -7.59 -6.19
CA GLY A 158 0.22 -7.10 -4.80
C GLY A 158 -1.19 -6.91 -4.21
N LEU A 159 -2.11 -6.35 -5.00
CA LEU A 159 -3.51 -6.16 -4.60
C LEU A 159 -4.23 -7.50 -4.38
N LEU A 160 -4.00 -8.48 -5.24
CA LEU A 160 -4.58 -9.82 -5.08
C LEU A 160 -4.08 -10.49 -3.79
N VAL A 161 -2.78 -10.37 -3.47
CA VAL A 161 -2.22 -10.87 -2.21
C VAL A 161 -2.85 -10.17 -1.00
N PHE A 162 -3.01 -8.84 -1.06
CA PHE A 162 -3.69 -8.08 -0.01
C PHE A 162 -5.12 -8.58 0.19
N LEU A 163 -5.91 -8.71 -0.88
CA LEU A 163 -7.30 -9.17 -0.81
C LEU A 163 -7.39 -10.60 -0.26
N ALA A 164 -6.52 -11.51 -0.71
CA ALA A 164 -6.46 -12.87 -0.18
C ALA A 164 -6.15 -12.88 1.32
N ALA A 165 -5.22 -12.04 1.78
CA ALA A 165 -4.88 -11.93 3.20
C ALA A 165 -6.02 -11.32 4.04
N VAL A 166 -6.77 -10.36 3.50
CA VAL A 166 -7.97 -9.80 4.15
C VAL A 166 -9.06 -10.86 4.31
N LEU A 167 -9.33 -11.61 3.24
CA LEU A 167 -10.40 -12.62 3.21
C LEU A 167 -10.04 -13.85 4.06
N GLY A 168 -8.76 -14.20 4.15
CA GLY A 168 -8.28 -15.32 4.97
C GLY A 168 -8.02 -14.98 6.44
N ALA A 169 -8.12 -13.71 6.85
CA ALA A 169 -7.86 -13.32 8.23
C ALA A 169 -8.99 -13.81 9.17
N PRO A 170 -8.67 -14.57 10.25
CA PRO A 170 -9.68 -15.00 11.21
C PRO A 170 -10.31 -13.78 11.89
N GLN A 171 -11.64 -13.72 11.90
CA GLN A 171 -12.37 -12.62 12.54
C GLN A 171 -12.00 -12.54 14.03
N PRO A 172 -11.67 -11.36 14.56
CA PRO A 172 -11.40 -11.23 15.99
C PRO A 172 -12.66 -11.65 16.75
N PRO A 173 -12.53 -12.45 17.83
CA PRO A 173 -13.68 -12.93 18.57
C PRO A 173 -14.50 -11.72 19.01
N SER A 174 -15.76 -11.66 18.57
CA SER A 174 -16.70 -10.61 18.93
C SER A 174 -16.78 -10.58 20.45
N ARG A 175 -16.33 -9.46 21.04
CA ARG A 175 -16.38 -9.22 22.49
C ARG A 175 -17.85 -9.17 22.89
N GLN A 176 -18.46 -10.33 23.18
CA GLN A 176 -19.81 -10.41 23.73
C GLN A 176 -19.82 -9.59 25.00
N ARG A 177 -20.46 -8.41 24.93
CA ARG A 177 -20.82 -7.63 26.11
C ARG A 177 -21.65 -8.55 26.98
N ALA A 178 -21.14 -8.88 28.16
CA ALA A 178 -21.95 -9.38 29.25
C ALA A 178 -22.94 -8.27 29.64
N SER A 179 -24.07 -8.20 28.93
CA SER A 179 -25.27 -7.51 29.37
C SER A 179 -26.08 -8.52 30.18
N GLY A 180 -25.96 -8.45 31.50
CA GLY A 180 -26.78 -9.26 32.39
C GLY A 180 -26.21 -9.28 33.79
N GLN A 181 -26.65 -8.35 34.63
CA GLN A 181 -27.52 -8.70 35.75
C GLN A 181 -27.96 -7.42 36.48
N THR A 182 -29.27 -7.19 36.37
CA THR A 182 -30.13 -6.48 37.31
C THR A 182 -29.90 -6.88 38.76
#